data_AF-A0A059AM59-F1
#
_entry.id   AF-A0A059AM59-F1
#
_cell.length_a   1.000
_cell.length_b   1.000
_cell.length_c   1.000
_cell.angle_alpha   90.00
_cell.angle_beta   90.00
_cell.angle_gamma   90.00
#
_symmetry.space_group_name_H-M   'P 1'
#
loop_
_entity.id
_entity.type
_entity.pdbx_description
1 polymer ?
#
loop_
_entity_poly.entity_id
_entity_poly.type
_entity_poly.pdbx_seq_one_letter_code
_entity_poly.pdbx_strand_id
1 'polypeptide(L)'
;MARDFKSKRPMFILVVYPSYIKGSTPSVSTKFMRIHIKRSVQVVTLKHKKDSWPVKLIKSPGDHGRLSQGWFAFARATSLCEGDVCVFELTKPSPTVLEVSIFRNSDST
;
A
#
# COMPACT_ATOMS: atom_id res chain seq x y z
N MET A 1 -4.55 -13.92 -11.01
CA MET A 1 -3.35 -13.27 -10.43
C MET A 1 -3.67 -11.84 -9.98
N ALA A 2 -2.78 -11.17 -9.24
CA ALA A 2 -2.94 -9.73 -8.92
C ALA A 2 -3.14 -8.84 -10.16
N ARG A 3 -2.62 -9.28 -11.32
CA ARG A 3 -2.74 -8.63 -12.63
C ARG A 3 -4.17 -8.67 -13.20
N ASP A 4 -4.97 -9.65 -12.79
CA ASP A 4 -6.35 -9.84 -13.22
C ASP A 4 -7.34 -9.24 -12.22
N PHE A 5 -6.83 -8.66 -11.12
CA PHE A 5 -7.66 -8.01 -10.12
C PHE A 5 -8.33 -6.78 -10.72
N LYS A 6 -9.64 -6.85 -10.89
CA LYS A 6 -10.46 -5.75 -11.40
C LYS A 6 -11.26 -5.17 -10.25
N SER A 7 -10.95 -3.93 -9.88
CA SER A 7 -11.77 -3.16 -8.96
C SER A 7 -12.36 -1.94 -9.65
N LYS A 8 -13.59 -1.58 -9.25
CA LYS A 8 -14.20 -0.29 -9.58
C LYS A 8 -13.64 0.85 -8.72
N ARG A 9 -12.95 0.52 -7.63
CA ARG A 9 -12.31 1.50 -6.75
C ARG A 9 -10.95 1.91 -7.30
N PRO A 10 -10.53 3.17 -7.07
CA PRO A 10 -9.16 3.57 -7.34
C PRO A 10 -8.18 2.68 -6.58
N MET A 11 -7.15 2.19 -7.26
CA MET A 11 -6.17 1.30 -6.66
C MET A 11 -4.76 1.53 -7.20
N PHE A 12 -3.77 1.03 -6.47
CA PHE A 12 -2.42 0.85 -6.96
C PHE A 12 -1.87 -0.51 -6.53
N ILE A 13 -0.91 -1.01 -7.30
CA ILE A 13 -0.25 -2.30 -7.07
C ILE A 13 1.18 -2.03 -6.63
N LEU A 14 1.65 -2.84 -5.69
CA LEU A 14 3.01 -2.80 -5.15
C LEU A 14 3.56 -4.22 -5.14
N VAL A 15 4.71 -4.41 -5.77
CA VAL A 15 5.50 -5.63 -5.62
C VAL A 15 6.43 -5.45 -4.43
N VAL A 16 6.44 -6.42 -3.52
CA VAL A 16 7.23 -6.36 -2.30
C VAL A 16 8.68 -6.74 -2.60
N TYR A 17 9.57 -5.76 -2.51
CA TYR A 17 11.01 -5.95 -2.58
C TYR A 17 11.62 -6.17 -1.19
N PRO A 18 12.78 -6.85 -1.06
CA PRO A 18 13.44 -7.09 0.23
C PRO A 18 13.69 -5.80 1.02
N SER A 19 14.03 -4.72 0.31
CA SER A 19 14.26 -3.40 0.91
C SER A 19 13.00 -2.89 1.63
N TYR A 20 11.80 -3.13 1.11
CA TYR A 20 10.55 -2.69 1.73
C TYR A 20 10.23 -3.44 3.02
N ILE A 21 10.85 -4.59 3.27
CA ILE A 21 10.65 -5.34 4.51
C ILE A 21 11.74 -4.99 5.54
N LYS A 22 12.95 -4.65 5.09
CA LYS A 22 14.13 -4.59 5.97
C LYS A 22 14.79 -3.22 6.13
N GLY A 23 14.58 -2.24 5.25
CA GLY A 23 15.36 -0.99 5.34
C GLY A 23 14.88 0.24 4.56
N SER A 24 13.92 0.10 3.64
CA SER A 24 13.36 1.20 2.86
C SER A 24 11.84 1.21 2.94
N THR A 25 11.27 2.33 2.53
CA THR A 25 9.82 2.55 2.52
C THR A 25 9.31 2.40 1.10
N PRO A 26 8.17 1.72 0.89
CA PRO A 26 7.66 1.53 -0.45
C PRO A 26 7.16 2.84 -1.05
N SER A 27 7.41 2.98 -2.35
CA SER A 27 6.86 4.06 -3.16
C SER A 27 5.41 3.77 -3.55
N VAL A 28 4.58 4.80 -3.54
CA VAL A 28 3.21 4.77 -4.06
C VAL A 28 3.23 5.42 -5.46
N SER A 29 2.43 4.86 -6.38
CA SER A 29 2.39 5.37 -7.75
C SER A 29 2.03 6.86 -7.81
N THR A 30 2.80 7.63 -8.60
CA THR A 30 2.59 9.08 -8.75
C THR A 30 1.20 9.41 -9.27
N LYS A 31 0.66 8.59 -10.19
CA LYS A 31 -0.70 8.73 -10.71
C LYS A 31 -1.75 8.67 -9.60
N PHE A 32 -1.65 7.68 -8.70
CA PHE A 32 -2.58 7.55 -7.58
C PHE A 32 -2.46 8.73 -6.62
N MET A 33 -1.23 9.12 -6.29
CA MET A 33 -0.95 10.26 -5.39
C MET A 33 -1.48 11.58 -5.93
N ARG A 34 -1.31 11.84 -7.23
CA ARG A 34 -1.77 13.06 -7.88
C ARG A 34 -3.29 13.21 -7.81
N ILE A 35 -4.02 12.12 -8.10
CA ILE A 35 -5.47 12.16 -8.26
C ILE A 35 -6.19 12.06 -6.90
N HIS A 36 -5.72 11.19 -6.00
CA HIS A 36 -6.48 10.81 -4.81
C HIS A 36 -5.92 11.37 -3.50
N ILE A 37 -4.67 11.85 -3.49
CA ILE A 37 -3.99 12.27 -2.26
C ILE A 37 -3.70 13.78 -2.32
N LYS A 38 -4.47 14.55 -1.55
CA LYS A 38 -4.38 16.03 -1.51
C LYS A 38 -3.39 16.56 -0.49
N ARG A 39 -3.25 15.89 0.66
CA ARG A 39 -2.39 16.33 1.77
C ARG A 39 -0.94 15.88 1.53
N SER A 40 0.02 16.75 1.84
CA SER A 40 1.45 16.45 1.78
C SER A 40 1.85 15.35 2.78
N VAL A 41 1.27 15.36 3.97
CA VAL A 41 1.50 14.35 5.01
C VAL A 41 0.16 14.01 5.67
N GLN A 42 -0.12 12.71 5.81
CA GLN A 42 -1.29 12.21 6.55
C GLN A 42 -1.06 10.81 7.09
N VAL A 43 -1.82 10.42 8.10
CA VAL A 43 -1.96 9.01 8.51
C VAL A 43 -3.10 8.40 7.70
N VAL A 44 -2.82 7.29 7.03
CA VAL A 44 -3.80 6.47 6.32
C VAL A 44 -3.99 5.17 7.10
N THR A 45 -5.19 4.61 7.03
CA THR A 45 -5.46 3.29 7.60
C THR A 45 -5.29 2.24 6.51
N LEU A 46 -4.30 1.35 6.67
CA LEU A 46 -4.25 0.12 5.90
C LEU A 46 -5.14 -0.90 6.59
N LYS A 47 -6.08 -1.50 5.86
CA LYS A 47 -6.95 -2.56 6.36
C LYS A 47 -6.66 -3.85 5.60
N HIS A 48 -6.48 -4.95 6.33
CA HIS A 48 -6.33 -6.27 5.73
C HIS A 48 -7.13 -7.26 6.56
N LYS A 49 -8.09 -7.95 5.92
CA LYS A 49 -9.03 -8.86 6.60
C LYS A 49 -9.78 -8.13 7.72
N LYS A 50 -9.57 -8.52 8.98
CA LYS A 50 -10.25 -7.94 10.16
C LYS A 50 -9.41 -6.87 10.87
N ASP A 51 -8.14 -6.74 10.49
CA ASP A 51 -7.17 -5.92 11.20
C ASP A 51 -6.87 -4.63 10.44
N SER A 52 -6.37 -3.64 11.17
CA SER A 52 -6.02 -2.34 10.61
C SER A 52 -4.76 -1.74 11.23
N TRP A 53 -3.99 -1.01 10.43
CA TRP A 53 -2.72 -0.41 10.84
C TRP A 53 -2.67 1.06 10.40
N PRO A 54 -2.35 1.98 11.31
CA PRO A 54 -2.07 3.36 10.95
C PRO A 54 -0.70 3.46 10.27
N VAL A 55 -0.65 4.05 9.09
CA VAL A 55 0.57 4.23 8.30
C VAL A 55 0.70 5.65 7.81
N LYS A 56 1.86 6.26 7.99
CA LYS A 56 2.13 7.63 7.54
C LYS A 56 2.41 7.64 6.03
N LEU A 57 1.53 8.27 5.27
CA LEU A 57 1.69 8.55 3.85
C LEU A 57 2.29 9.95 3.66
N ILE A 58 3.41 10.01 2.96
CA ILE A 58 4.11 11.25 2.61
C ILE A 58 4.01 11.45 1.10
N LYS A 59 3.59 12.64 0.68
CA LYS A 59 3.56 13.14 -0.69
C LYS A 59 4.62 14.24 -0.84
N SER A 60 5.65 13.96 -1.61
CA SER A 60 6.75 14.86 -1.95
C SER A 60 6.44 15.61 -3.27
N PRO A 61 7.23 16.66 -3.63
CA PRO A 61 7.14 17.31 -4.94
C PRO A 61 7.15 16.28 -6.09
N GLY A 62 6.45 16.58 -7.18
CA GLY A 62 6.28 15.63 -8.30
C GLY A 62 5.31 14.48 -8.01
N ASP A 63 4.45 14.61 -7.00
CA ASP A 63 3.47 13.61 -6.56
C ASP A 63 4.09 12.26 -6.13
N HIS A 64 5.37 12.24 -5.76
CA HIS A 64 6.02 11.04 -5.26
C HIS A 64 5.47 10.67 -3.88
N GLY A 65 4.86 9.49 -3.77
CA GLY A 65 4.30 8.99 -2.52
C GLY A 65 5.19 7.95 -1.84
N ARG A 66 5.21 7.92 -0.51
CA ARG A 66 5.86 6.86 0.28
C ARG A 66 5.05 6.48 1.51
N LEU A 67 4.93 5.18 1.79
CA LEU A 67 4.38 4.67 3.05
C LEU A 67 5.51 4.51 4.06
N SER A 68 5.54 5.35 5.08
CA SER A 68 6.67 5.49 6.00
C SER A 68 6.39 4.83 7.35
N GLN A 69 6.31 5.61 8.42
CA GLN A 69 6.04 5.13 9.77
C GLN A 69 4.79 4.22 9.79
N GLY A 70 4.89 3.06 10.43
CA GLY A 70 3.82 2.05 10.48
C GLY A 70 3.90 0.98 9.38
N TRP A 71 4.60 1.23 8.27
CA TRP A 71 4.73 0.24 7.18
C TRP A 71 5.39 -1.08 7.64
N PHE A 72 6.52 -1.01 8.34
CA PHE A 72 7.21 -2.23 8.82
C PHE A 72 6.38 -3.02 9.84
N ALA A 73 5.57 -2.34 10.65
CA ALA A 73 4.65 -3.00 11.57
C ALA A 73 3.57 -3.77 10.80
N PHE A 74 2.98 -3.14 9.77
CA PHE A 74 2.06 -3.79 8.85
C PHE A 74 2.70 -5.00 8.14
N ALA A 75 3.88 -4.81 7.54
CA ALA A 75 4.58 -5.87 6.81
C ALA A 75 4.91 -7.08 7.68
N ARG A 76 5.36 -6.84 8.93
CA ARG A 76 5.62 -7.91 9.90
C ARG A 76 4.34 -8.62 10.32
N ALA A 77 3.30 -7.87 10.68
CA ALA A 77 2.03 -8.46 11.14
C ALA A 77 1.34 -9.29 10.05
N THR A 78 1.48 -8.88 8.79
CA THR A 78 0.93 -9.59 7.64
C THR A 78 1.88 -10.65 7.07
N SER A 79 3.08 -10.81 7.63
CA SER A 79 4.11 -11.74 7.15
C SER A 79 4.37 -11.58 5.65
N LEU A 80 4.56 -10.33 5.20
CA LEU A 80 4.91 -10.03 3.82
C LEU A 80 6.29 -10.58 3.48
N CYS A 81 6.38 -11.25 2.34
CA CYS A 81 7.60 -11.81 1.79
C CYS A 81 8.00 -11.12 0.49
N GLU A 82 9.26 -11.29 0.11
CA GLU A 82 9.74 -10.88 -1.21
C GLU A 82 8.89 -11.54 -2.31
N GLY A 83 8.54 -10.76 -3.32
CA GLY A 83 7.73 -11.21 -4.46
C GLY A 83 6.23 -11.18 -4.21
N ASP A 84 5.76 -11.02 -2.96
CA ASP A 84 4.34 -10.82 -2.70
C ASP A 84 3.83 -9.56 -3.43
N VAL A 85 2.58 -9.61 -3.88
CA VAL A 85 1.94 -8.49 -4.56
C VAL A 85 0.81 -7.96 -3.69
N CYS A 86 0.92 -6.69 -3.32
CA CYS A 86 -0.10 -5.97 -2.57
C CYS A 86 -0.92 -5.09 -3.52
N VAL A 87 -2.24 -5.25 -3.50
CA VAL A 87 -3.18 -4.36 -4.16
C VAL A 87 -3.84 -3.49 -3.09
N PHE A 88 -3.71 -2.18 -3.23
CA PHE A 88 -4.26 -1.19 -2.30
C PHE A 88 -5.46 -0.51 -2.95
N GLU A 89 -6.66 -0.74 -2.43
CA GLU A 89 -7.89 -0.14 -2.91
C GLU A 89 -8.36 0.99 -2.00
N LEU A 90 -8.66 2.15 -2.58
CA LEU A 90 -9.22 3.28 -1.84
C LEU A 90 -10.70 3.05 -1.53
N THR A 91 -11.02 2.76 -0.27
CA THR A 91 -12.40 2.53 0.18
C THR A 91 -13.02 3.78 0.80
N LYS A 92 -12.21 4.64 1.42
CA LYS A 92 -12.64 5.94 1.96
C LYS A 92 -11.57 7.00 1.70
N PRO A 93 -11.93 8.18 1.15
CA PRO A 93 -10.96 9.23 0.84
C PRO A 93 -10.61 10.16 2.02
N SER A 94 -11.44 10.22 3.06
CA SER A 94 -11.19 11.05 4.26
C SER A 94 -12.02 10.59 5.47
N PRO A 95 -11.39 10.20 6.60
CA PRO A 95 -9.99 9.81 6.71
C PRO A 95 -9.67 8.70 5.70
N THR A 96 -8.46 8.73 5.14
CA THR A 96 -8.07 7.84 4.05
C THR A 96 -7.97 6.39 4.55
N VAL A 97 -8.70 5.48 3.93
CA VAL A 97 -8.65 4.03 4.19
C VAL A 97 -8.32 3.29 2.91
N LEU A 98 -7.29 2.46 2.97
CA LEU A 98 -6.87 1.57 1.90
C LEU A 98 -7.10 0.12 2.33
N GLU A 99 -7.98 -0.60 1.64
CA GLU A 99 -8.09 -2.06 1.79
C GLU A 99 -6.94 -2.71 1.03
N VAL A 100 -6.25 -3.66 1.67
CA VAL A 100 -5.06 -4.31 1.13
C VAL A 100 -5.34 -5.78 0.87
N SER A 101 -5.31 -6.17 -0.40
CA SER A 101 -5.30 -7.57 -0.81
C SER A 101 -3.86 -8.00 -1.07
N ILE A 102 -3.43 -9.10 -0.46
CA ILE A 102 -2.07 -9.64 -0.57
C ILE A 102 -2.15 -10.95 -1.35
N PHE A 103 -1.47 -11.01 -2.48
CA PHE A 103 -1.32 -12.20 -3.32
C PHE A 103 0.07 -12.76 -3.09
N ARG A 104 0.16 -14.00 -2.58
CA ARG A 104 1.44 -14.60 -2.21
C ARG A 104 2.14 -15.11 -3.45
N ASN A 105 3.45 -14.92 -3.52
CA ASN A 105 4.25 -15.41 -4.64
C ASN A 105 4.17 -16.95 -4.81
N SER A 106 3.93 -17.67 -3.72
CA SER A 106 3.74 -19.14 -3.71
C SER A 106 2.50 -19.63 -4.45
N ASP A 107 1.51 -18.77 -4.69
CA ASP A 107 0.22 -19.16 -5.31
C ASP A 107 0.30 -19.21 -6.85
N SER A 108 1.52 -19.24 -7.41
CA SER A 108 1.80 -19.34 -8.85
C SER A 108 2.43 -20.69 -9.27
N THR A 109 2.25 -21.75 -8.48
CA THR A 109 2.61 -23.12 -8.88
C THR A 109 1.46 -23.78 -9.60
#